data_AF-A0A0D9A0K9-F1
#
_entry.id   AF-A0A0D9A0K9-F1
#
_cell.length_a   1.000
_cell.length_b   1.000
_cell.length_c   1.000
_cell.angle_alpha   90.00
_cell.angle_beta   90.00
_cell.angle_gamma   90.00
#
_symmetry.space_group_name_H-M   'P 1'
#
loop_
_entity.id
_entity.type
_entity.pdbx_description
1 polymer ?
#
loop_
_entity_poly.entity_id
_entity_poly.type
_entity_poly.pdbx_seq_one_letter_code
_entity_poly.pdbx_strand_id
1 'polypeptide(L)'
;MSPPVIEVASFQDILNVIDSKKAQFAQASLFQFMQDSSISPLQRLGFAPCIAHFIMSFGDLNKYVFRDESSTDLIQSAIDKHTYEDDHHWHWFLRDLQILGFDCSQSFVDTLRSLWSNETCITRQLSYRLSAYTLNAEPIVKLAAIEAVEATGNILFGYTTQVAQELESITKQEYIYFGKFHLAVETGHAVKDDDAEVQLGAITLSAEMKQQALDVVERVFDLFAAWLDEMLTYAKLHPVQNRLFPTANSEMSAIKPI
;
A
#
# COMPACT_ATOMS: atom_id res chain seq x y z
N MET A 1 37.69 -0.93 -35.07
CA MET A 1 36.78 -1.58 -34.10
C MET A 1 36.41 -0.52 -33.08
N SER A 2 35.15 -0.07 -33.07
CA SER A 2 34.68 0.77 -31.97
C SER A 2 34.73 -0.06 -30.68
N PRO A 3 35.18 0.50 -29.55
CA PRO A 3 35.12 -0.23 -28.28
C PRO A 3 33.67 -0.63 -28.00
N PRO A 4 33.42 -1.79 -27.37
CA PRO A 4 32.09 -2.17 -26.96
C PRO A 4 31.54 -1.06 -26.07
N VAL A 5 30.36 -0.53 -26.42
CA VAL A 5 29.60 0.34 -25.54
C VAL A 5 29.27 -0.52 -24.32
N ILE A 6 29.98 -0.28 -23.21
CA ILE A 6 29.62 -0.89 -21.94
C ILE A 6 28.32 -0.21 -21.55
N GLU A 7 27.21 -0.93 -21.73
CA GLU A 7 25.89 -0.45 -21.33
C GLU A 7 25.93 -0.30 -19.81
N VAL A 8 25.92 0.95 -19.37
CA VAL A 8 25.93 1.29 -17.94
C VAL A 8 24.52 1.07 -17.43
N ALA A 9 24.35 0.08 -16.56
CA ALA A 9 23.09 -0.15 -15.86
C ALA A 9 22.65 1.12 -15.12
N SER A 10 21.38 1.47 -15.25
CA SER A 10 20.81 2.59 -14.51
C SER A 10 19.54 2.19 -13.79
N PHE A 11 19.07 3.05 -12.89
CA PHE A 11 17.83 2.83 -12.16
C PHE A 11 16.61 2.82 -13.09
N GLN A 12 16.71 3.40 -14.29
CA GLN A 12 15.68 3.26 -15.33
C GLN A 12 15.39 1.79 -15.67
N ASP A 13 16.39 0.91 -15.61
CA ASP A 13 16.18 -0.53 -15.83
C ASP A 13 15.24 -1.12 -14.77
N ILE A 14 15.34 -0.64 -13.53
CA ILE A 14 14.50 -1.06 -12.42
C ILE A 14 13.08 -0.55 -12.61
N LEU A 15 12.91 0.74 -12.97
CA LEU A 15 11.61 1.34 -13.26
C LEU A 15 10.88 0.61 -14.40
N ASN A 16 11.58 0.26 -15.48
CA ASN A 16 11.02 -0.50 -16.59
C ASN A 16 10.49 -1.89 -16.16
N VAL A 17 11.18 -2.54 -15.21
CA VAL A 17 10.73 -3.81 -14.63
C VAL A 17 9.53 -3.61 -13.72
N ILE A 18 9.52 -2.56 -12.90
CA ILE A 18 8.36 -2.19 -12.08
C ILE A 18 7.12 -1.96 -12.97
N ASP A 19 7.25 -1.23 -14.07
CA ASP A 19 6.14 -1.03 -15.03
C ASP A 19 5.65 -2.32 -15.67
N SER A 20 6.56 -3.22 -16.01
CA SER A 20 6.19 -4.55 -16.53
C SER A 20 5.44 -5.38 -15.48
N LYS A 21 5.87 -5.32 -14.21
CA LYS A 21 5.22 -6.02 -13.10
C LYS A 21 3.87 -5.40 -12.72
N LYS A 22 3.71 -4.08 -12.81
CA LYS A 22 2.42 -3.36 -12.64
C LYS A 22 1.34 -3.94 -13.56
N ALA A 23 1.67 -4.18 -14.83
CA ALA A 23 0.73 -4.73 -15.79
C ALA A 23 0.23 -6.15 -15.40
N GLN A 24 1.11 -6.98 -14.83
CA GLN A 24 0.76 -8.32 -14.33
C GLN A 24 -0.06 -8.22 -13.03
N PHE A 25 0.39 -7.39 -12.10
CA PHE A 25 -0.27 -7.16 -10.81
C PHE A 25 -1.72 -6.68 -10.98
N ALA A 26 -1.96 -5.78 -11.93
CA ALA A 26 -3.29 -5.25 -12.25
C ALA A 26 -4.30 -6.30 -12.74
N GLN A 27 -3.87 -7.54 -13.04
CA GLN A 27 -4.77 -8.64 -13.42
C GLN A 27 -5.28 -9.46 -12.23
N ALA A 28 -4.90 -9.11 -10.99
CA ALA A 28 -5.29 -9.86 -9.81
C ALA A 28 -6.82 -9.97 -9.63
N SER A 29 -7.27 -11.10 -9.09
CA SER A 29 -8.70 -11.42 -8.93
C SER A 29 -9.43 -10.46 -7.97
N LEU A 30 -8.72 -9.84 -7.02
CA LEU A 30 -9.29 -8.83 -6.14
C LEU A 30 -9.85 -7.64 -6.95
N PHE A 31 -9.12 -7.18 -7.97
CA PHE A 31 -9.54 -6.03 -8.76
C PHE A 31 -10.80 -6.32 -9.58
N GLN A 32 -10.91 -7.53 -10.12
CA GLN A 32 -12.16 -7.98 -10.76
C GLN A 32 -13.34 -7.99 -9.78
N PHE A 33 -13.12 -8.44 -8.54
CA PHE A 33 -14.13 -8.39 -7.48
C PHE A 33 -14.53 -6.95 -7.12
N MET A 34 -13.58 -6.01 -7.14
CA MET A 34 -13.85 -4.58 -6.88
C MET A 34 -14.57 -3.87 -8.04
N GLN A 35 -14.49 -4.39 -9.27
CA GLN A 35 -15.19 -3.84 -10.42
C GLN A 35 -16.59 -4.44 -10.62
N ASP A 36 -16.92 -5.55 -9.95
CA ASP A 36 -18.22 -6.20 -10.08
C ASP A 36 -19.33 -5.36 -9.43
N SER A 37 -20.07 -4.63 -10.26
CA SER A 37 -21.18 -3.77 -9.82
C SER A 37 -22.40 -4.53 -9.29
N SER A 38 -22.44 -5.86 -9.41
CA SER A 38 -23.46 -6.68 -8.73
C SER A 38 -23.19 -6.81 -7.23
N ILE A 39 -21.96 -6.51 -6.79
CA ILE A 39 -21.53 -6.51 -5.39
C ILE A 39 -21.62 -5.09 -4.84
N SER A 40 -22.23 -4.95 -3.66
CA SER A 40 -22.34 -3.63 -3.02
C SER A 40 -20.94 -3.03 -2.79
N PRO A 41 -20.77 -1.71 -2.95
CA PRO A 41 -19.43 -1.12 -2.87
C PRO A 41 -18.82 -1.25 -1.46
N LEU A 42 -19.64 -1.30 -0.40
CA LEU A 42 -19.15 -1.63 0.95
C LEU A 42 -18.56 -3.04 1.01
N GLN A 43 -19.21 -4.02 0.37
CA GLN A 43 -18.70 -5.40 0.32
C GLN A 43 -17.41 -5.50 -0.49
N ARG A 44 -17.26 -4.68 -1.53
CA ARG A 44 -16.02 -4.59 -2.31
C ARG A 44 -14.84 -4.03 -1.51
N LEU A 45 -15.10 -3.24 -0.47
CA LEU A 45 -14.12 -2.82 0.55
C LEU A 45 -14.15 -3.67 1.83
N GLY A 46 -14.81 -4.84 1.81
CA GLY A 46 -14.96 -5.72 2.98
C GLY A 46 -13.64 -6.26 3.54
N PHE A 47 -12.54 -6.16 2.77
CA PHE A 47 -11.19 -6.49 3.22
C PHE A 47 -10.56 -5.42 4.13
N ALA A 48 -11.15 -4.23 4.29
CA ALA A 48 -10.51 -3.14 5.01
C ALA A 48 -10.01 -3.51 6.44
N PRO A 49 -10.73 -4.31 7.25
CA PRO A 49 -10.20 -4.77 8.54
C PRO A 49 -8.98 -5.71 8.41
N CYS A 50 -8.93 -6.53 7.34
CA CYS A 50 -7.84 -7.49 7.09
C CYS A 50 -6.49 -6.79 6.99
N ILE A 51 -6.45 -5.65 6.31
CA ILE A 51 -5.21 -4.92 6.01
C ILE A 51 -4.66 -4.10 7.19
N ALA A 52 -5.41 -4.01 8.30
CA ALA A 52 -5.12 -3.08 9.39
C ALA A 52 -3.70 -3.25 9.96
N HIS A 53 -3.24 -4.49 10.17
CA HIS A 53 -1.90 -4.71 10.69
C HIS A 53 -0.82 -4.11 9.77
N PHE A 54 -0.95 -4.29 8.45
CA PHE A 54 0.03 -3.76 7.52
C PHE A 54 -0.01 -2.23 7.47
N ILE A 55 -1.20 -1.61 7.40
CA ILE A 55 -1.29 -0.14 7.32
C ILE A 55 -0.69 0.52 8.56
N MET A 56 -0.96 -0.02 9.74
CA MET A 56 -0.32 0.47 10.97
C MET A 56 1.19 0.24 10.96
N SER A 57 1.65 -0.94 10.49
CA SER A 57 3.08 -1.27 10.39
C SER A 57 3.80 -0.49 9.30
N PHE A 58 3.11 0.04 8.30
CA PHE A 58 3.72 0.80 7.21
C PHE A 58 4.24 2.16 7.71
N GLY A 59 3.57 2.75 8.70
CA GLY A 59 4.11 3.89 9.42
C GLY A 59 5.42 3.56 10.15
N ASP A 60 5.48 2.40 10.79
CA ASP A 60 6.70 1.92 11.47
C ASP A 60 7.82 1.57 10.47
N LEU A 61 7.50 0.98 9.31
CA LEU A 61 8.47 0.73 8.24
C LEU A 61 9.12 2.04 7.78
N ASN A 62 8.31 3.06 7.49
CA ASN A 62 8.81 4.37 7.09
C ASN A 62 9.72 4.97 8.16
N LYS A 63 9.27 4.96 9.42
CA LYS A 63 9.97 5.63 10.52
C LYS A 63 11.22 4.90 11.02
N TYR A 64 11.20 3.57 11.10
CA TYR A 64 12.22 2.80 11.81
C TYR A 64 13.04 1.87 10.92
N VAL A 65 12.68 1.72 9.64
CA VAL A 65 13.35 0.79 8.72
C VAL A 65 13.87 1.53 7.49
N PHE A 66 13.03 2.35 6.85
CA PHE A 66 13.42 3.05 5.63
C PHE A 66 14.25 4.29 5.94
N ARG A 67 13.82 5.10 6.91
CA ARG A 67 14.49 6.34 7.28
C ARG A 67 15.85 6.09 7.95
N ASP A 68 16.87 6.83 7.53
CA ASP A 68 18.19 6.89 8.17
C ASP A 68 18.78 8.30 8.06
N GLU A 69 18.38 9.16 9.00
CA GLU A 69 18.81 10.55 9.11
C GLU A 69 20.32 10.70 9.42
N SER A 70 21.00 9.61 9.77
CA SER A 70 22.44 9.62 10.03
C SER A 70 23.28 9.46 8.76
N SER A 71 22.65 9.01 7.67
CA SER A 71 23.29 8.85 6.37
C SER A 71 23.59 10.19 5.72
N THR A 72 24.68 10.23 4.94
CA THR A 72 25.02 11.37 4.07
C THR A 72 24.77 11.07 2.59
N ASP A 73 24.20 9.89 2.30
CA ASP A 73 23.86 9.47 0.95
C ASP A 73 22.65 10.25 0.41
N LEU A 74 22.75 10.71 -0.85
CA LEU A 74 21.72 11.53 -1.48
C LEU A 74 20.42 10.75 -1.75
N ILE A 75 20.51 9.46 -2.07
CA ILE A 75 19.34 8.60 -2.27
C ILE A 75 18.66 8.38 -0.93
N GLN A 76 19.42 8.13 0.13
CA GLN A 76 18.85 8.02 1.48
C GLN A 76 18.17 9.31 1.92
N SER A 77 18.73 10.49 1.60
CA SER A 77 18.07 11.77 1.89
C SER A 77 16.73 11.94 1.15
N ALA A 78 16.64 11.45 -0.09
CA ALA A 78 15.37 11.44 -0.84
C ALA A 78 14.35 10.49 -0.20
N ILE A 79 14.79 9.28 0.20
CA ILE A 79 13.97 8.31 0.93
C ILE A 79 13.45 8.93 2.23
N ASP A 80 14.32 9.55 3.04
CA ASP A 80 13.93 10.15 4.32
C ASP A 80 12.83 11.19 4.11
N LYS A 81 12.98 12.06 3.10
CA LYS A 81 11.98 13.09 2.78
C LYS A 81 10.61 12.48 2.46
N HIS A 82 10.59 11.41 1.66
CA HIS A 82 9.35 10.69 1.33
C HIS A 82 8.73 10.04 2.58
N THR A 83 9.54 9.40 3.43
CA THR A 83 9.04 8.66 4.60
C THR A 83 8.32 9.51 5.66
N TYR A 84 8.53 10.84 5.72
CA TYR A 84 7.81 11.71 6.66
C TYR A 84 6.36 11.98 6.26
N GLU A 85 6.04 11.82 4.99
CA GLU A 85 4.66 11.92 4.51
C GLU A 85 3.93 10.60 4.81
N ASP A 86 4.50 9.51 4.32
CA ASP A 86 3.90 8.17 4.41
C ASP A 86 3.76 7.62 5.83
N ASP A 87 4.61 8.03 6.78
CA ASP A 87 4.50 7.58 8.17
C ASP A 87 3.25 8.09 8.92
N HIS A 88 2.46 8.96 8.29
CA HIS A 88 1.22 9.50 8.85
C HIS A 88 -0.07 8.97 8.20
N HIS A 89 -0.01 8.26 7.06
CA HIS A 89 -1.22 7.90 6.30
C HIS A 89 -2.20 6.98 7.09
N TRP A 90 -1.71 6.27 8.10
CA TRP A 90 -2.53 5.39 8.95
C TRP A 90 -3.71 6.09 9.64
N HIS A 91 -3.63 7.40 9.92
CA HIS A 91 -4.75 8.12 10.54
C HIS A 91 -5.95 8.25 9.59
N TRP A 92 -5.70 8.30 8.27
CA TRP A 92 -6.75 8.36 7.26
C TRP A 92 -7.47 7.02 7.22
N PHE A 93 -6.71 5.93 7.29
CA PHE A 93 -7.25 4.57 7.32
C PHE A 93 -8.17 4.34 8.52
N LEU A 94 -7.76 4.76 9.73
CA LEU A 94 -8.61 4.64 10.92
C LEU A 94 -9.93 5.41 10.79
N ARG A 95 -9.87 6.64 10.26
CA ARG A 95 -11.08 7.44 10.00
C ARG A 95 -12.02 6.71 9.03
N ASP A 96 -11.49 6.18 7.93
CA ASP A 96 -12.31 5.49 6.95
C ASP A 96 -12.89 4.18 7.52
N LEU A 97 -12.16 3.44 8.36
CA LEU A 97 -12.71 2.27 9.08
C LEU A 97 -13.90 2.64 9.97
N GLN A 98 -13.84 3.79 10.65
CA GLN A 98 -14.96 4.28 11.45
C GLN A 98 -16.18 4.59 10.60
N ILE A 99 -15.99 5.36 9.51
CA ILE A 99 -17.09 5.77 8.61
C ILE A 99 -17.70 4.56 7.89
N LEU A 100 -16.88 3.56 7.53
CA LEU A 100 -17.33 2.31 6.91
C LEU A 100 -18.07 1.37 7.89
N GLY A 101 -18.08 1.69 9.20
CA GLY A 101 -18.73 0.88 10.22
C GLY A 101 -17.92 -0.36 10.62
N PHE A 102 -16.60 -0.31 10.48
CA PHE A 102 -15.69 -1.38 10.92
C PHE A 102 -15.21 -1.22 12.37
N ASP A 103 -15.35 -0.02 12.96
CA ASP A 103 -15.06 0.23 14.37
C ASP A 103 -16.16 -0.33 15.28
N CYS A 104 -16.19 -1.66 15.41
CA CYS A 104 -17.17 -2.40 16.20
C CYS A 104 -16.61 -2.75 17.58
N SER A 105 -17.46 -2.67 18.62
CA SER A 105 -17.08 -3.09 19.98
C SER A 105 -16.71 -4.58 20.02
N GLN A 106 -15.49 -4.87 20.44
CA GLN A 106 -14.95 -6.22 20.65
C GLN A 106 -14.05 -6.22 21.88
N SER A 107 -13.89 -7.38 22.52
CA SER A 107 -12.90 -7.49 23.60
C SER A 107 -11.50 -7.32 23.04
N PHE A 108 -10.60 -6.71 23.81
CA PHE A 108 -9.20 -6.55 23.40
C PHE A 108 -8.56 -7.90 23.00
N VAL A 109 -8.89 -8.99 23.71
CA VAL A 109 -8.40 -10.34 23.41
C VAL A 109 -8.89 -10.83 22.04
N ASP A 110 -10.15 -10.58 21.70
CA ASP A 110 -10.70 -11.01 20.41
C ASP A 110 -10.15 -10.17 19.25
N THR A 111 -9.92 -8.88 19.48
CA THR A 111 -9.19 -8.02 18.53
C THR A 111 -7.80 -8.59 18.23
N LEU A 112 -7.04 -8.95 19.28
CA LEU A 112 -5.71 -9.56 19.09
C LEU A 112 -5.80 -10.92 18.38
N ARG A 113 -6.78 -11.76 18.72
CA ARG A 113 -6.98 -13.06 18.02
C ARG A 113 -7.28 -12.86 16.54
N SER A 114 -8.09 -11.86 16.20
CA SER A 114 -8.43 -11.54 14.81
C SER A 114 -7.19 -11.05 14.04
N LEU A 115 -6.46 -10.08 14.59
CA LEU A 115 -5.24 -9.51 13.98
C LEU A 115 -4.13 -10.55 13.79
N TRP A 116 -3.98 -11.51 14.70
CA TRP A 116 -2.98 -12.59 14.62
C TRP A 116 -3.53 -13.94 14.11
N SER A 117 -4.73 -13.97 13.55
CA SER A 117 -5.33 -15.19 13.01
C SER A 117 -4.59 -15.69 11.75
N ASN A 118 -4.97 -16.87 11.26
CA ASN A 118 -4.46 -17.38 9.99
C ASN A 118 -5.02 -16.61 8.78
N GLU A 119 -6.11 -15.86 8.94
CA GLU A 119 -6.76 -15.12 7.85
C GLU A 119 -6.03 -13.83 7.46
N THR A 120 -5.09 -13.37 8.29
CA THR A 120 -4.29 -12.15 8.09
C THR A 120 -2.78 -12.45 8.08
N CYS A 121 -2.42 -13.71 7.82
CA CYS A 121 -1.04 -14.19 7.97
C CYS A 121 -0.07 -13.57 6.95
N ILE A 122 -0.51 -13.32 5.72
CA ILE A 122 0.27 -12.64 4.69
C ILE A 122 0.36 -11.15 5.00
N THR A 123 -0.75 -10.54 5.43
CA THR A 123 -0.79 -9.15 5.88
C THR A 123 0.25 -8.88 6.96
N ARG A 124 0.39 -9.77 7.96
CA ARG A 124 1.44 -9.63 8.99
C ARG A 124 2.84 -9.80 8.43
N GLN A 125 3.02 -10.72 7.49
CA GLN A 125 4.33 -11.00 6.89
C GLN A 125 4.85 -9.86 6.01
N LEU A 126 3.99 -8.96 5.52
CA LEU A 126 4.41 -7.81 4.72
C LEU A 126 5.50 -7.00 5.41
N SER A 127 5.26 -6.53 6.63
CA SER A 127 6.23 -5.69 7.34
C SER A 127 7.50 -6.45 7.71
N TYR A 128 7.40 -7.74 8.03
CA TYR A 128 8.57 -8.56 8.36
C TYR A 128 9.47 -8.77 7.15
N ARG A 129 8.87 -9.10 5.99
CA ARG A 129 9.62 -9.35 4.76
C ARG A 129 10.18 -8.07 4.17
N LEU A 130 9.41 -6.98 4.14
CA LEU A 130 9.91 -5.68 3.73
C LEU A 130 11.11 -5.26 4.61
N SER A 131 10.98 -5.37 5.93
CA SER A 131 12.10 -5.13 6.85
C SER A 131 13.32 -6.00 6.54
N ALA A 132 13.11 -7.29 6.29
CA ALA A 132 14.20 -8.20 5.95
C ALA A 132 14.89 -7.84 4.63
N TYR A 133 14.18 -7.21 3.69
CA TYR A 133 14.74 -6.78 2.41
C TYR A 133 15.47 -5.44 2.50
N THR A 134 15.06 -4.54 3.41
CA THR A 134 15.49 -3.13 3.34
C THR A 134 16.29 -2.63 4.54
N LEU A 135 16.18 -3.26 5.73
CA LEU A 135 16.73 -2.70 6.98
C LEU A 135 18.23 -2.41 6.90
N ASN A 136 19.00 -3.30 6.29
CA ASN A 136 20.45 -3.17 6.12
C ASN A 136 20.87 -3.08 4.64
N ALA A 137 19.93 -2.77 3.75
CA ALA A 137 20.20 -2.69 2.33
C ALA A 137 20.82 -1.35 1.96
N GLU A 138 21.60 -1.34 0.88
CA GLU A 138 22.07 -0.10 0.27
C GLU A 138 20.88 0.81 -0.09
N PRO A 139 21.01 2.15 0.02
CA PRO A 139 19.92 3.08 -0.25
C PRO A 139 19.21 2.85 -1.59
N ILE A 140 19.94 2.46 -2.63
CA ILE A 140 19.36 2.18 -3.95
C ILE A 140 18.44 0.96 -3.99
N VAL A 141 18.73 -0.06 -3.19
CA VAL A 141 17.92 -1.28 -3.09
C VAL A 141 16.68 -0.97 -2.26
N LYS A 142 16.85 -0.17 -1.20
CA LYS A 142 15.73 0.36 -0.41
C LYS A 142 14.79 1.21 -1.27
N LEU A 143 15.33 2.10 -2.12
CA LEU A 143 14.55 2.88 -3.08
C LEU A 143 13.77 1.97 -4.03
N ALA A 144 14.41 0.96 -4.63
CA ALA A 144 13.73 0.01 -5.51
C ALA A 144 12.56 -0.72 -4.82
N ALA A 145 12.70 -1.05 -3.53
CA ALA A 145 11.64 -1.66 -2.74
C ALA A 145 10.48 -0.68 -2.49
N ILE A 146 10.77 0.60 -2.17
CA ILE A 146 9.77 1.65 -1.96
C ILE A 146 8.99 1.89 -3.25
N GLU A 147 9.67 2.10 -4.38
CA GLU A 147 9.04 2.30 -5.70
C GLU A 147 8.14 1.12 -6.08
N ALA A 148 8.56 -0.12 -5.78
CA ALA A 148 7.71 -1.30 -5.99
C ALA A 148 6.48 -1.30 -5.08
N VAL A 149 6.59 -0.89 -3.81
CA VAL A 149 5.45 -0.75 -2.90
C VAL A 149 4.50 0.34 -3.40
N GLU A 150 5.01 1.54 -3.72
CA GLU A 150 4.22 2.65 -4.26
C GLU A 150 3.51 2.25 -5.56
N ALA A 151 4.18 1.52 -6.45
CA ALA A 151 3.59 0.99 -7.67
C ALA A 151 2.39 0.07 -7.40
N THR A 152 2.50 -0.82 -6.41
CA THR A 152 1.37 -1.69 -6.02
C THR A 152 0.25 -0.91 -5.33
N GLY A 153 0.60 0.06 -4.50
CA GLY A 153 -0.33 0.98 -3.82
C GLY A 153 -1.15 1.78 -4.83
N ASN A 154 -0.49 2.44 -5.79
CA ASN A 154 -1.12 3.21 -6.85
C ASN A 154 -2.20 2.41 -7.61
N ILE A 155 -1.90 1.15 -7.93
CA ILE A 155 -2.89 0.27 -8.58
C ILE A 155 -4.07 0.02 -7.63
N LEU A 156 -3.81 -0.41 -6.40
CA LEU A 156 -4.87 -0.68 -5.42
C LEU A 156 -5.74 0.55 -5.18
N PHE A 157 -5.15 1.72 -4.94
CA PHE A 157 -5.88 2.96 -4.68
C PHE A 157 -6.64 3.48 -5.89
N GLY A 158 -6.17 3.20 -7.11
CA GLY A 158 -6.95 3.42 -8.33
C GLY A 158 -8.29 2.67 -8.30
N TYR A 159 -8.30 1.42 -7.84
CA TYR A 159 -9.53 0.63 -7.68
C TYR A 159 -10.34 1.03 -6.45
N THR A 160 -9.73 1.25 -5.28
CA THR A 160 -10.48 1.66 -4.08
C THR A 160 -11.12 3.03 -4.29
N THR A 161 -10.47 3.94 -5.03
CA THR A 161 -11.02 5.26 -5.33
C THR A 161 -12.33 5.17 -6.11
N GLN A 162 -12.42 4.27 -7.09
CA GLN A 162 -13.65 4.04 -7.85
C GLN A 162 -14.77 3.52 -6.92
N VAL A 163 -14.47 2.52 -6.10
CA VAL A 163 -15.44 1.96 -5.14
C VAL A 163 -15.86 2.99 -4.09
N ALA A 164 -14.91 3.78 -3.59
CA ALA A 164 -15.17 4.86 -2.65
C ALA A 164 -16.10 5.91 -3.25
N GLN A 165 -15.85 6.37 -4.49
CA GLN A 165 -16.74 7.33 -5.18
C GLN A 165 -18.18 6.82 -5.30
N GLU A 166 -18.36 5.52 -5.58
CA GLU A 166 -19.69 4.90 -5.57
C GLU A 166 -20.31 4.97 -4.16
N LEU A 167 -19.56 4.65 -3.10
CA LEU A 167 -20.02 4.80 -1.72
C LEU A 167 -20.36 6.24 -1.37
N GLU A 168 -19.52 7.22 -1.72
CA GLU A 168 -19.76 8.65 -1.45
C GLU A 168 -21.08 9.10 -2.09
N SER A 169 -21.40 8.60 -3.29
CA SER A 169 -22.64 8.92 -3.98
C SER A 169 -23.89 8.44 -3.21
N ILE A 170 -23.76 7.34 -2.45
CA ILE A 170 -24.82 6.70 -1.67
C ILE A 170 -24.90 7.30 -0.26
N THR A 171 -23.77 7.42 0.44
CA THR A 171 -23.70 7.76 1.87
C THR A 171 -23.55 9.26 2.11
N LYS A 172 -23.10 10.02 1.11
CA LYS A 172 -22.69 11.43 1.24
C LYS A 172 -21.56 11.66 2.24
N GLN A 173 -20.82 10.62 2.59
CA GLN A 173 -19.61 10.69 3.39
C GLN A 173 -18.38 10.75 2.48
N GLU A 174 -17.28 11.29 2.97
CA GLU A 174 -15.99 11.31 2.27
C GLU A 174 -15.07 10.23 2.83
N TYR A 175 -14.41 9.47 1.95
CA TYR A 175 -13.45 8.42 2.33
C TYR A 175 -12.05 8.86 1.91
N ILE A 176 -11.23 9.32 2.86
CA ILE A 176 -9.97 10.01 2.54
C ILE A 176 -8.79 9.05 2.31
N TYR A 177 -8.83 7.85 2.89
CA TYR A 177 -7.80 6.83 2.70
C TYR A 177 -8.07 5.99 1.45
N PHE A 178 -9.30 5.53 1.29
CA PHE A 178 -9.68 4.69 0.15
C PHE A 178 -10.06 5.50 -1.09
N GLY A 179 -10.39 6.79 -0.92
CA GLY A 179 -10.80 7.68 -2.00
C GLY A 179 -9.68 8.51 -2.59
N LYS A 180 -10.10 9.50 -3.39
CA LYS A 180 -9.24 10.35 -4.22
C LYS A 180 -8.18 11.15 -3.45
N PHE A 181 -8.39 11.40 -2.16
CA PHE A 181 -7.48 12.23 -1.36
C PHE A 181 -6.12 11.55 -1.22
N HIS A 182 -6.10 10.30 -0.78
CA HIS A 182 -4.87 9.53 -0.64
C HIS A 182 -4.11 9.42 -1.96
N LEU A 183 -4.81 9.03 -3.03
CA LEU A 183 -4.21 8.91 -4.36
C LEU A 183 -3.64 10.25 -4.86
N ALA A 184 -4.30 11.39 -4.59
CA ALA A 184 -3.79 12.69 -4.99
C ALA A 184 -2.51 13.11 -4.23
N VAL A 185 -2.31 12.61 -3.01
CA VAL A 185 -1.07 12.79 -2.24
C VAL A 185 0.01 11.85 -2.79
N GLU A 186 -0.32 10.57 -3.01
CA GLU A 186 0.61 9.52 -3.50
C GLU A 186 1.00 9.63 -4.98
N THR A 187 0.19 10.25 -5.84
CA THR A 187 0.54 10.46 -7.28
C THR A 187 1.76 11.36 -7.49
N GLY A 188 2.35 11.89 -6.42
CA GLY A 188 3.77 12.22 -6.42
C GLY A 188 4.55 11.01 -5.93
N HIS A 189 5.17 10.26 -6.85
CA HIS A 189 6.21 9.26 -6.53
C HIS A 189 7.14 9.77 -5.42
N ALA A 190 7.92 8.88 -4.77
CA ALA A 190 8.94 9.27 -3.80
C ALA A 190 9.80 10.48 -4.24
N VAL A 191 9.89 10.73 -5.56
CA VAL A 191 10.48 11.93 -6.14
C VAL A 191 9.46 12.74 -6.99
N LYS A 192 9.10 13.92 -6.46
CA LYS A 192 7.92 14.78 -6.78
C LYS A 192 7.93 15.63 -8.08
N ASP A 193 8.73 15.32 -9.11
CA ASP A 193 8.76 16.15 -10.33
C ASP A 193 9.10 15.32 -11.57
N ASP A 194 8.63 15.70 -12.77
CA ASP A 194 9.02 15.05 -14.03
C ASP A 194 10.56 15.13 -14.20
N ASP A 195 11.16 16.24 -13.78
CA ASP A 195 12.61 16.43 -13.70
C ASP A 195 13.28 15.48 -12.71
N ALA A 196 12.53 15.00 -11.74
CA ALA A 196 13.02 14.20 -10.63
C ALA A 196 12.92 12.69 -10.91
N GLU A 197 11.90 12.24 -11.66
CA GLU A 197 11.85 10.90 -12.26
C GLU A 197 12.97 10.71 -13.30
N VAL A 198 13.26 11.74 -14.10
CA VAL A 198 14.42 11.75 -15.00
C VAL A 198 15.74 11.68 -14.23
N GLN A 199 15.85 12.37 -13.09
CA GLN A 199 17.03 12.30 -12.22
C GLN A 199 17.18 10.93 -11.54
N LEU A 200 16.08 10.30 -11.13
CA LEU A 200 16.07 8.94 -10.61
C LEU A 200 16.56 7.94 -11.65
N GLY A 201 15.96 7.94 -12.84
CA GLY A 201 16.31 7.00 -13.92
C GLY A 201 17.78 7.07 -14.35
N ALA A 202 18.42 8.24 -14.18
CA ALA A 202 19.82 8.48 -14.50
C ALA A 202 20.82 7.94 -13.45
N ILE A 203 20.37 7.49 -12.28
CA ILE A 203 21.25 6.92 -11.25
C ILE A 203 21.96 5.68 -11.81
N THR A 204 23.29 5.72 -11.85
CA THR A 204 24.12 4.62 -12.34
C THR A 204 24.24 3.52 -11.28
N LEU A 205 24.13 2.27 -11.72
CA LEU A 205 24.19 1.08 -10.85
C LEU A 205 25.41 0.23 -11.17
N SER A 206 26.00 -0.35 -10.13
CA SER A 206 26.85 -1.52 -10.31
C SER A 206 26.01 -2.73 -10.73
N ALA A 207 26.63 -3.75 -11.32
CA ALA A 207 25.93 -4.99 -11.66
C ALA A 207 25.32 -5.67 -10.42
N GLU A 208 25.99 -5.59 -9.28
CA GLU A 208 25.51 -6.13 -8.01
C GLU A 208 24.29 -5.35 -7.49
N MET A 209 24.35 -4.01 -7.48
CA MET A 209 23.22 -3.16 -7.07
C MET A 209 22.01 -3.37 -7.97
N LYS A 210 22.22 -3.46 -9.29
CA LYS A 210 21.14 -3.76 -10.24
C LYS A 210 20.49 -5.11 -9.92
N GLN A 211 21.28 -6.16 -9.70
CA GLN A 211 20.72 -7.48 -9.38
C GLN A 211 19.93 -7.46 -8.06
N GLN A 212 20.47 -6.84 -7.01
CA GLN A 212 19.79 -6.73 -5.71
C GLN A 212 18.49 -5.92 -5.81
N ALA A 213 18.50 -4.83 -6.57
CA ALA A 213 17.32 -4.00 -6.83
C ALA A 213 16.24 -4.76 -7.61
N LEU A 214 16.62 -5.52 -8.64
CA LEU A 214 15.68 -6.37 -9.38
C LEU A 214 15.09 -7.46 -8.49
N ASP A 215 15.93 -8.16 -7.71
CA ASP A 215 15.49 -9.22 -6.82
C ASP A 215 14.48 -8.71 -5.76
N VAL A 216 14.71 -7.51 -5.21
CA VAL A 216 13.77 -6.94 -4.23
C VAL A 216 12.45 -6.53 -4.89
N VAL A 217 12.49 -5.94 -6.09
CA VAL A 217 11.27 -5.61 -6.84
C VAL A 217 10.42 -6.86 -7.08
N GLU A 218 11.02 -7.95 -7.55
CA GLU A 218 10.29 -9.20 -7.76
C GLU A 218 9.65 -9.72 -6.48
N ARG A 219 10.40 -9.73 -5.37
CA ARG A 219 9.89 -10.21 -4.07
C ARG A 219 8.77 -9.33 -3.52
N VAL A 220 8.82 -8.02 -3.73
CA VAL A 220 7.75 -7.10 -3.33
C VAL A 220 6.49 -7.42 -4.12
N PHE A 221 6.57 -7.52 -5.45
CA PHE A 221 5.40 -7.84 -6.28
C PHE A 221 4.79 -9.21 -5.93
N ASP A 222 5.60 -10.25 -5.74
CA ASP A 222 5.12 -11.59 -5.36
C ASP A 222 4.41 -11.55 -4.00
N LEU A 223 4.98 -10.82 -3.04
CA LEU A 223 4.41 -10.69 -1.71
C LEU A 223 3.09 -9.93 -1.71
N PHE A 224 3.00 -8.82 -2.45
CA PHE A 224 1.77 -8.06 -2.56
C PHE A 224 0.71 -8.80 -3.38
N ALA A 225 1.09 -9.60 -4.40
CA ALA A 225 0.14 -10.43 -5.13
C ALA A 225 -0.53 -11.46 -4.21
N ALA A 226 0.26 -12.15 -3.37
CA ALA A 226 -0.27 -13.06 -2.35
C ALA A 226 -1.16 -12.33 -1.32
N TRP A 227 -0.85 -11.08 -1.02
CA TRP A 227 -1.68 -10.26 -0.13
C TRP A 227 -3.04 -9.91 -0.75
N LEU A 228 -3.10 -9.61 -2.05
CA LEU A 228 -4.39 -9.39 -2.74
C LEU A 228 -5.28 -10.64 -2.69
N ASP A 229 -4.71 -11.84 -2.78
CA ASP A 229 -5.45 -13.09 -2.65
C ASP A 229 -5.98 -13.29 -1.22
N GLU A 230 -5.21 -12.93 -0.20
CA GLU A 230 -5.65 -12.92 1.20
C GLU A 230 -6.81 -11.93 1.41
N MET A 231 -6.69 -10.70 0.89
CA MET A 231 -7.74 -9.68 0.95
C MET A 231 -9.03 -10.16 0.28
N LEU A 232 -8.94 -10.77 -0.91
CA LEU A 232 -10.09 -11.31 -1.63
C LEU A 232 -10.77 -12.43 -0.84
N THR A 233 -9.95 -13.34 -0.29
CA THR A 233 -10.44 -14.45 0.53
C THR A 233 -11.14 -13.92 1.77
N TYR A 234 -10.54 -12.96 2.46
CA TYR A 234 -11.12 -12.33 3.64
C TYR A 234 -12.46 -11.67 3.30
N ALA A 235 -12.53 -10.84 2.26
CA ALA A 235 -13.76 -10.16 1.85
C ALA A 235 -14.89 -11.16 1.53
N LYS A 236 -14.57 -12.29 0.90
CA LYS A 236 -15.55 -13.35 0.58
C LYS A 236 -16.04 -14.10 1.82
N LEU A 237 -15.17 -14.33 2.80
CA LEU A 237 -15.50 -15.04 4.05
C LEU A 237 -16.23 -14.16 5.07
N HIS A 238 -16.03 -12.84 5.00
CA HIS A 238 -16.62 -11.87 5.92
C HIS A 238 -17.58 -10.92 5.19
N PRO A 239 -18.80 -11.35 4.87
CA PRO A 239 -19.79 -10.47 4.26
C PRO A 239 -20.19 -9.33 5.22
N VAL A 240 -20.21 -8.10 4.72
CA VAL A 240 -20.43 -6.86 5.50
C VAL A 240 -21.78 -6.20 5.22
N GLN A 241 -22.73 -6.98 4.69
CA GLN A 241 -24.08 -6.49 4.37
C GLN A 241 -24.72 -5.82 5.59
N ASN A 242 -25.41 -4.70 5.36
CA ASN A 242 -26.19 -3.94 6.35
C ASN A 242 -25.41 -3.15 7.44
N ARG A 243 -24.10 -2.91 7.30
CA ARG A 243 -23.37 -2.07 8.30
C ARG A 243 -23.60 -0.56 8.17
N LEU A 244 -23.82 -0.04 6.95
CA LEU A 244 -24.00 1.41 6.71
C LEU A 244 -25.44 1.90 6.90
N PHE A 245 -26.39 0.97 7.02
CA PHE A 245 -27.79 1.28 7.31
C PHE A 245 -28.20 0.42 8.51
N PRO A 246 -28.00 0.90 9.75
CA PRO A 246 -28.62 0.23 10.87
C PRO A 246 -30.12 0.20 10.60
N THR A 247 -30.71 -0.98 10.52
CA THR A 247 -32.16 -1.12 10.60
C THR A 247 -32.63 -0.32 11.81
N ALA A 248 -33.76 0.38 11.71
CA ALA A 248 -34.26 1.41 12.63
C ALA A 248 -34.46 1.00 14.12
N ASN A 249 -33.86 -0.10 14.59
CA ASN A 249 -33.96 -0.66 15.92
C ASN A 249 -32.63 -0.73 16.71
N SER A 250 -31.51 -0.17 16.23
CA SER A 250 -30.31 -0.04 17.08
C SER A 250 -30.22 1.36 17.66
N GLU A 251 -30.43 1.46 18.97
CA GLU A 251 -30.42 2.70 19.76
C GLU A 251 -29.17 3.55 19.49
N MET A 252 -29.39 4.80 19.08
CA MET A 252 -28.37 5.84 18.95
C MET A 252 -27.79 6.16 20.34
N SER A 253 -26.64 5.57 20.65
CA SER A 253 -25.70 6.16 21.61
C SER A 253 -25.05 7.38 20.96
N ALA A 254 -25.42 8.56 21.44
CA ALA A 254 -24.93 9.83 20.93
C ALA A 254 -23.41 9.94 21.08
N ILE A 255 -22.71 10.03 19.94
CA ILE A 255 -21.29 10.39 19.88
C ILE A 255 -21.17 11.87 20.30
N LYS A 256 -20.44 12.14 21.37
CA LYS A 256 -20.04 13.51 21.75
C LYS A 256 -18.86 13.94 20.88
N PRO A 257 -18.83 15.20 20.41
CA PRO A 257 -17.69 15.74 19.67
C PRO A 257 -16.48 15.88 20.61
N ILE A 258 -15.30 15.53 20.07
CA ILE A 258 -14.00 15.99 20.57
C ILE A 258 -13.67 17.28 19.83
#